data_AF-X0QGZ5-F1
#
_entry.id   AF-X0QGZ5-F1
#
_cell.length_a   1.000
_cell.length_b   1.000
_cell.length_c   1.000
_cell.angle_alpha   90.00
_cell.angle_beta   90.00
_cell.angle_gamma   90.00
#
_symmetry.space_group_name_H-M   'P 1'
#
loop_
_entity.id
_entity.type
_entity.pdbx_description
1 polymer ?
#
loop_
_entity_poly.entity_id
_entity_poly.type
_entity_poly.pdbx_seq_one_letter_code
_entity_poly.pdbx_strand_id
1 'polypeptide(L)'
;MTGQPVTYVIDGSRIHTLDDVFTVVGEAVRGEGGYFGRNLDAFADCLTGGYGTPDDGRFLFVWEYSDRSREALGYAETARQLEQRLAQCHPTNRERVRADLERALREDGPTAFDWVVGIFAFRDVRLELR
;
A
#
# COMPACT_ATOMS: atom_id res chain seq x y z
N MET A 1 -0.80 -32.03 -2.89
CA MET A 1 -1.20 -31.48 -1.57
C MET A 1 -2.01 -30.21 -1.81
N THR A 2 -3.32 -30.27 -1.61
CA THR A 2 -4.26 -29.14 -1.74
C THR A 2 -4.43 -28.48 -0.38
N GLY A 3 -3.46 -27.66 0.03
CA GLY A 3 -3.58 -26.84 1.23
C GLY A 3 -4.39 -25.57 0.95
N GLN A 4 -5.21 -25.14 1.90
CA GLN A 4 -5.87 -23.82 1.82
C GLN A 4 -4.82 -22.69 1.78
N PRO A 5 -5.08 -21.60 1.05
CA PRO A 5 -4.17 -20.45 1.03
C PRO A 5 -4.07 -19.81 2.41
N VAL A 6 -2.89 -19.31 2.76
CA VAL A 6 -2.69 -18.51 3.98
C VAL A 6 -3.39 -17.16 3.80
N THR A 7 -4.14 -16.74 4.82
CA THR A 7 -4.82 -15.44 4.81
C THR A 7 -4.18 -14.49 5.80
N TYR A 8 -3.74 -13.34 5.31
CA TYR A 8 -3.23 -12.24 6.14
C TYR A 8 -4.30 -11.16 6.26
N VAL A 9 -4.59 -10.73 7.49
CA VAL A 9 -5.60 -9.71 7.77
C VAL A 9 -4.93 -8.37 8.01
N ILE A 10 -5.30 -7.38 7.20
CA ILE A 10 -4.94 -5.98 7.35
C ILE A 10 -6.09 -5.30 8.11
N ASP A 11 -5.81 -4.82 9.32
CA ASP A 11 -6.79 -4.06 10.10
C ASP A 11 -6.76 -2.58 9.67
N GLY A 12 -7.68 -2.22 8.78
CA GLY A 12 -7.79 -0.89 8.20
C GLY A 12 -8.16 0.21 9.19
N SER A 13 -8.66 -0.13 10.38
CA SER A 13 -8.98 0.83 11.44
C SER A 13 -7.72 1.47 12.05
N ARG A 14 -6.57 0.79 11.90
CA ARG A 14 -5.25 1.24 12.38
C ARG A 14 -4.47 2.07 11.35
N ILE A 15 -5.04 2.30 10.16
CA ILE A 15 -4.36 2.96 9.06
C ILE A 15 -4.88 4.40 8.95
N HIS A 16 -4.00 5.36 9.25
CA HIS A 16 -4.30 6.79 9.18
C HIS A 16 -3.43 7.50 8.13
N THR A 17 -2.32 6.88 7.74
CA THR A 17 -1.36 7.37 6.74
C THR A 17 -0.84 6.22 5.88
N LEU A 18 -0.20 6.53 4.75
CA LEU A 18 0.40 5.50 3.89
C LEU A 18 1.50 4.70 4.63
N ASP A 19 2.20 5.33 5.57
CA ASP A 19 3.25 4.67 6.36
C ASP A 19 2.67 3.60 7.30
N ASP A 20 1.45 3.80 7.79
CA ASP A 20 0.74 2.82 8.60
C ASP A 20 0.41 1.55 7.80
N VAL A 21 0.14 1.67 6.49
CA VAL A 21 -0.09 0.50 5.62
C VAL A 21 1.10 -0.45 5.70
N PHE A 22 2.31 0.04 5.52
CA PHE A 22 3.51 -0.80 5.53
C PHE A 22 3.73 -1.47 6.90
N THR A 23 3.41 -0.74 7.97
CA THR A 23 3.51 -1.25 9.35
C THR A 23 2.46 -2.33 9.61
N VAL A 24 1.18 -2.06 9.35
CA VAL A 24 0.07 -3.00 9.61
C VAL A 24 0.21 -4.26 8.75
N VAL A 25 0.61 -4.12 7.49
CA VAL A 25 0.85 -5.29 6.63
C VAL A 25 2.05 -6.11 7.13
N GLY A 26 3.14 -5.44 7.51
CA GLY A 26 4.30 -6.14 8.05
C GLY A 26 4.02 -6.88 9.35
N GLU A 27 3.19 -6.31 10.22
CA GLU A 27 2.71 -6.98 11.42
C GLU A 27 1.81 -8.19 11.10
N ALA A 28 0.92 -8.06 10.12
CA ALA A 28 0.08 -9.17 9.70
C ALA A 28 0.90 -10.34 9.16
N VAL A 29 1.97 -10.07 8.41
CA VAL A 29 2.79 -11.11 7.75
C VAL A 29 3.85 -11.69 8.68
N ARG A 30 4.50 -10.88 9.52
CA ARG A 30 5.69 -11.27 10.28
C ARG A 30 5.59 -11.07 11.80
N GLY A 31 4.45 -10.61 12.31
CA GLY A 31 4.26 -10.27 13.72
C GLY A 31 4.77 -8.87 14.07
N GLU A 32 4.64 -8.48 15.33
CA GLU A 32 4.91 -7.13 15.84
C GLU A 32 6.23 -6.53 15.33
N GLY A 33 6.17 -5.32 14.78
CA GLY A 33 7.34 -4.63 14.19
C GLY A 33 7.84 -5.23 12.87
N GLY A 34 7.10 -6.17 12.27
CA GLY A 34 7.44 -6.84 11.03
C GLY A 34 7.66 -5.87 9.87
N TYR A 35 8.70 -6.13 9.08
CA TYR A 35 9.00 -5.35 7.89
C TYR A 35 8.23 -5.87 6.68
N PHE A 36 7.59 -4.95 5.95
CA PHE A 36 6.98 -5.22 4.65
C PHE A 36 7.03 -3.96 3.76
N GLY A 37 8.24 -3.43 3.57
CA GLY A 37 8.46 -2.18 2.86
C GLY A 37 8.44 -0.95 3.77
N ARG A 38 8.94 0.17 3.24
CA ARG A 38 8.86 1.52 3.84
C ARG A 38 8.45 2.58 2.81
N ASN A 39 8.09 2.15 1.62
CA ASN A 39 7.59 2.94 0.50
C ASN A 39 6.87 1.99 -0.49
N LEU A 40 6.20 2.54 -1.49
CA LEU A 40 5.41 1.78 -2.46
C LEU A 40 6.25 0.76 -3.26
N ASP A 41 7.48 1.09 -3.66
CA ASP A 41 8.33 0.20 -4.45
C ASP A 41 8.77 -1.01 -3.60
N ALA A 42 9.28 -0.75 -2.39
CA ALA A 42 9.68 -1.79 -1.45
C ALA A 42 8.49 -2.65 -1.01
N PHE A 43 7.31 -2.06 -0.85
CA PHE A 43 6.08 -2.78 -0.58
C PHE A 43 5.71 -3.71 -1.74
N ALA A 44 5.77 -3.20 -2.97
CA ALA A 44 5.54 -4.00 -4.17
C ALA A 44 6.54 -5.15 -4.29
N ASP A 45 7.81 -4.95 -3.95
CA ASP A 45 8.82 -6.00 -3.97
C ASP A 45 8.54 -7.08 -2.90
N CYS A 46 8.10 -6.69 -1.71
CA CYS A 46 7.73 -7.64 -0.65
C CYS A 46 6.58 -8.57 -1.04
N LEU A 47 5.66 -8.12 -1.89
CA LEU A 47 4.54 -8.92 -2.40
C LEU A 47 4.96 -10.02 -3.37
N THR A 48 6.20 -10.03 -3.87
CA THR A 48 6.67 -11.05 -4.83
C THR A 48 7.02 -12.41 -4.20
N GLY A 49 7.02 -12.52 -2.87
CA GLY A 49 7.33 -13.75 -2.14
C GLY A 49 8.67 -13.70 -1.39
N GLY A 50 8.89 -14.62 -0.44
CA GLY A 50 10.12 -14.67 0.36
C GLY A 50 10.19 -13.65 1.50
N TYR A 51 9.20 -12.78 1.62
CA TYR A 51 9.11 -11.78 2.68
C TYR A 51 8.18 -12.18 3.84
N GLY A 52 8.18 -13.47 4.22
CA GLY A 52 7.34 -14.03 5.28
C GLY A 52 6.03 -14.62 4.78
N THR A 53 5.76 -14.47 3.49
CA THR A 53 4.69 -15.18 2.76
C THR A 53 5.14 -16.59 2.37
N PRO A 54 4.22 -17.54 2.16
CA PRO A 54 4.53 -18.91 1.73
C PRO A 54 5.30 -18.98 0.41
N ASP A 55 6.27 -19.91 0.32
CA ASP A 55 7.10 -20.15 -0.88
C ASP A 55 6.29 -20.73 -2.06
N ASP A 56 5.14 -21.33 -1.78
CA ASP A 56 4.25 -21.89 -2.79
C ASP A 56 3.33 -20.85 -3.47
N GLY A 57 3.47 -19.57 -3.07
CA GLY A 57 2.69 -18.45 -3.59
C GLY A 57 1.21 -18.46 -3.19
N ARG A 58 0.75 -19.42 -2.37
CA ARG A 58 -0.65 -19.56 -2.01
C ARG A 58 -0.98 -18.75 -0.75
N PHE A 59 -1.11 -17.44 -0.94
CA PHE A 59 -1.59 -16.54 0.09
C PHE A 59 -2.53 -15.47 -0.49
N LEU A 60 -3.28 -14.84 0.39
CA LEU A 60 -4.13 -13.69 0.07
C LEU A 60 -4.17 -12.72 1.24
N PHE A 61 -4.58 -11.49 0.94
CA PHE A 61 -4.83 -10.47 1.95
C PHE A 61 -6.32 -10.16 2.04
N VAL A 62 -6.81 -9.98 3.26
CA VAL A 62 -8.12 -9.40 3.55
C VAL A 62 -7.89 -8.08 4.25
N TRP A 63 -8.39 -7.00 3.68
CA TRP A 63 -8.34 -5.67 4.27
C TRP A 63 -9.69 -5.36 4.90
N GLU A 64 -9.80 -5.62 6.19
CA GLU A 64 -10.99 -5.30 6.99
C GLU A 64 -11.02 -3.80 7.31
N TYR A 65 -12.21 -3.21 7.40
CA TYR A 65 -12.39 -1.76 7.59
C TYR A 65 -11.66 -0.93 6.51
N SER A 66 -11.69 -1.44 5.27
CA SER A 66 -11.05 -0.81 4.12
C SER A 66 -11.68 0.53 3.75
N ASP A 67 -12.94 0.77 4.15
CA ASP A 67 -13.62 2.05 4.06
C ASP A 67 -12.92 3.14 4.91
N ARG A 68 -12.49 2.80 6.13
CA ARG A 68 -11.72 3.70 7.01
C ARG A 68 -10.37 4.04 6.42
N SER A 69 -9.66 3.04 5.91
CA SER A 69 -8.41 3.26 5.18
C SER A 69 -8.62 4.10 3.92
N ARG A 70 -9.72 3.90 3.17
CA ARG A 70 -10.03 4.70 1.97
C ARG A 70 -10.24 6.16 2.30
N GLU A 71 -10.92 6.46 3.41
CA GLU A 71 -11.09 7.84 3.91
C GLU A 71 -9.73 8.44 4.31
N ALA A 72 -8.95 7.72 5.12
CA ALA A 72 -7.66 8.18 5.61
C ALA A 72 -6.61 8.38 4.50
N LEU A 73 -6.57 7.46 3.53
CA LEU A 73 -5.62 7.45 2.41
C LEU A 73 -6.17 8.17 1.17
N GLY A 74 -7.19 9.02 1.33
CA GLY A 74 -7.79 9.83 0.28
C GLY A 74 -6.88 10.97 -0.22
N TYR A 75 -7.47 11.98 -0.87
CA TYR A 75 -6.69 13.04 -1.54
C TYR A 75 -5.81 13.86 -0.61
N ALA A 76 -6.20 14.05 0.66
CA ALA A 76 -5.37 14.76 1.64
C ALA A 76 -4.03 14.05 1.89
N GLU A 77 -4.05 12.74 2.17
CA GLU A 77 -2.85 11.93 2.32
C GLU A 77 -2.07 11.82 1.00
N THR A 78 -2.80 11.71 -0.12
CA THR A 78 -2.21 11.69 -1.47
C THR A 78 -1.38 12.94 -1.74
N ALA A 79 -1.93 14.12 -1.44
CA ALA A 79 -1.24 15.40 -1.57
C ALA A 79 -0.02 15.47 -0.63
N ARG A 80 -0.17 15.09 0.65
CA ARG A 80 0.94 15.04 1.62
C ARG A 80 2.11 14.19 1.10
N GLN A 81 1.83 13.00 0.57
CA GLN A 81 2.84 12.11 0.01
C GLN A 81 3.52 12.72 -1.23
N LEU A 82 2.75 13.37 -2.11
CA LEU A 82 3.30 14.02 -3.31
C LEU A 82 4.14 15.25 -2.98
N GLU A 83 3.78 16.03 -1.96
CA GLU A 83 4.61 17.13 -1.45
C GLU A 83 5.95 16.64 -0.92
N GLN A 84 5.94 15.58 -0.11
CA GLN A 84 7.16 14.96 0.40
C GLN A 84 8.04 14.42 -0.73
N ARG A 85 7.44 13.76 -1.73
CA ARG A 85 8.16 13.32 -2.94
C ARG A 85 8.71 14.50 -3.73
N LEU A 86 7.96 15.58 -3.89
CA LEU A 86 8.40 16.76 -4.63
C LEU A 86 9.63 17.41 -3.97
N ALA A 87 9.69 17.42 -2.63
CA ALA A 87 10.83 17.93 -1.89
C ALA A 87 12.11 17.10 -2.13
N GLN A 88 11.98 15.78 -2.26
CA GLN A 88 13.11 14.83 -2.23
C GLN A 88 13.47 14.24 -3.60
N CYS A 89 12.59 14.34 -4.60
CA CYS A 89 12.81 13.70 -5.89
C CYS A 89 13.89 14.40 -6.75
N HIS A 90 14.50 13.60 -7.63
CA HIS A 90 15.47 14.07 -8.62
C HIS A 90 14.85 15.17 -9.52
N PRO A 91 15.60 16.21 -9.91
CA PRO A 91 15.09 17.32 -10.73
C PRO A 91 14.27 16.92 -11.96
N THR A 92 14.68 15.86 -12.66
CA THR A 92 13.98 15.34 -13.87
C THR A 92 12.57 14.85 -13.60
N ASN A 93 12.24 14.47 -12.36
CA ASN A 93 10.92 14.00 -11.98
C ASN A 93 10.06 15.10 -11.36
N ARG A 94 10.62 16.26 -11.00
CA ARG A 94 9.91 17.30 -10.23
C ARG A 94 8.68 17.84 -10.96
N GLU A 95 8.76 18.05 -12.27
CA GLU A 95 7.61 18.54 -13.05
C GLU A 95 6.46 17.54 -13.05
N ARG A 96 6.77 16.25 -13.25
CA ARG A 96 5.76 15.18 -13.19
C ARG A 96 5.11 15.11 -11.80
N VAL A 97 5.93 15.10 -10.73
CA VAL A 97 5.39 15.03 -9.36
C VAL A 97 4.57 16.26 -9.00
N ARG A 98 4.94 17.45 -9.50
CA ARG A 98 4.14 18.67 -9.35
C ARG A 98 2.78 18.55 -10.04
N ALA A 99 2.76 18.07 -11.29
CA ALA A 99 1.52 17.85 -12.02
C ALA A 99 0.61 16.83 -11.31
N ASP A 100 1.18 15.75 -10.76
CA ASP A 100 0.43 14.78 -9.96
C ASP A 100 -0.14 15.43 -8.69
N LEU A 101 0.64 16.27 -7.99
CA LEU A 101 0.16 17.02 -6.82
C LEU A 101 -1.00 17.95 -7.18
N GLU A 102 -0.89 18.71 -8.27
CA GLU A 102 -1.96 19.60 -8.75
C GLU A 102 -3.23 18.84 -9.15
N ARG A 103 -3.11 17.59 -9.62
CA ARG A 103 -4.27 16.73 -9.87
C ARG A 103 -4.90 16.25 -8.57
N ALA A 104 -4.09 15.77 -7.62
CA ALA A 104 -4.57 15.33 -6.31
C ALA A 104 -5.27 16.46 -5.54
N LEU A 105 -4.73 17.69 -5.58
CA LEU A 105 -5.35 18.87 -4.95
C LEU A 105 -6.69 19.28 -5.57
N ARG A 106 -6.95 18.84 -6.81
CA ARG A 106 -8.24 19.02 -7.50
C ARG A 106 -9.14 17.79 -7.37
N GLU A 107 -8.77 16.84 -6.51
CA GLU A 107 -9.46 15.57 -6.34
C GLU A 107 -9.61 14.81 -7.66
N ASP A 108 -8.57 14.87 -8.50
CA ASP A 108 -8.46 14.13 -9.76
C ASP A 108 -7.34 13.08 -9.69
N GLY A 109 -7.65 11.88 -10.16
CA GLY A 109 -6.72 10.77 -10.30
C GLY A 109 -6.74 9.78 -9.13
N PRO A 110 -5.80 8.82 -9.13
CA PRO A 110 -5.74 7.81 -8.09
C PRO A 110 -5.24 8.38 -6.77
N THR A 111 -5.87 7.96 -5.68
CA THR A 111 -5.47 8.27 -4.30
C THR A 111 -4.33 7.36 -3.82
N ALA A 112 -3.76 7.65 -2.65
CA ALA A 112 -2.81 6.77 -1.98
C ALA A 112 -3.41 5.38 -1.69
N PHE A 113 -4.70 5.31 -1.36
CA PHE A 113 -5.43 4.03 -1.26
C PHE A 113 -5.36 3.26 -2.59
N ASP A 114 -5.68 3.93 -3.70
CA ASP A 114 -5.69 3.30 -5.04
C ASP A 114 -4.29 2.87 -5.47
N TRP A 115 -3.24 3.58 -5.07
CA TRP A 115 -1.85 3.16 -5.33
C TRP A 115 -1.54 1.82 -4.66
N VAL A 116 -1.93 1.65 -3.40
CA VAL A 116 -1.70 0.39 -2.67
C VAL A 116 -2.50 -0.75 -3.29
N VAL A 117 -3.80 -0.56 -3.54
CA VAL A 117 -4.63 -1.57 -4.20
C VAL A 117 -4.11 -1.91 -5.59
N GLY A 118 -3.67 -0.91 -6.35
CA GLY A 118 -3.06 -1.08 -7.67
C GLY A 118 -1.80 -1.93 -7.64
N ILE A 119 -1.00 -1.84 -6.57
CA ILE A 119 0.19 -2.69 -6.39
C ILE A 119 -0.19 -4.16 -6.17
N PHE A 120 -1.21 -4.44 -5.36
CA PHE A 120 -1.71 -5.82 -5.19
C PHE A 120 -2.15 -6.41 -6.54
N ALA A 121 -2.92 -5.65 -7.32
CA ALA A 121 -3.34 -6.06 -8.65
C ALA A 121 -2.16 -6.25 -9.62
N PHE A 122 -1.20 -5.31 -9.63
CA PHE A 122 -0.01 -5.39 -10.48
C PHE A 122 0.88 -6.61 -10.16
N ARG A 123 0.96 -7.00 -8.89
CA ARG A 123 1.71 -8.17 -8.43
C ARG A 123 0.92 -9.48 -8.51
N ASP A 124 -0.31 -9.45 -9.00
CA ASP A 124 -1.24 -10.60 -9.05
C ASP A 124 -1.44 -11.26 -7.67
N VAL A 125 -1.41 -10.45 -6.61
CA VAL A 125 -1.69 -10.90 -5.24
C VAL A 125 -3.15 -10.64 -4.92
N ARG A 126 -3.88 -11.71 -4.57
CA ARG A 126 -5.29 -11.61 -4.20
C ARG A 126 -5.48 -10.72 -2.98
N LEU A 127 -6.31 -9.70 -3.14
CA LEU A 127 -6.75 -8.78 -2.09
C LEU A 127 -8.28 -8.74 -2.04
N GLU A 128 -8.84 -8.94 -0.86
CA GLU A 128 -10.27 -8.73 -0.58
C GLU A 128 -10.45 -7.48 0.25
N LEU A 129 -11.29 -6.55 -0.21
CA LEU A 129 -11.65 -5.34 0.54
C LEU A 129 -12.97 -5.59 1.26
N ARG A 130 -13.01 -5.31 2.57
CA ARG A 130 -14.18 -5.49 3.44
C ARG A 130 -14.42 -4.28 4.32
#